data_AF-A0A6G3CWM8-F1
#
_entry.id   AF-A0A6G3CWM8-F1
#
_cell.length_a   1.000
_cell.length_b   1.000
_cell.length_c   1.000
_cell.angle_alpha   90.00
_cell.angle_beta   90.00
_cell.angle_gamma   90.00
#
_symmetry.space_group_name_H-M   'P 1'
#
loop_
_entity.id
_entity.type
_entity.pdbx_description
1 polymer ?
#
loop_
_entity_poly.entity_id
_entity_poly.type
_entity_poly.pdbx_seq_one_letter_code
_entity_poly.pdbx_strand_id
1 'polypeptide(L)'
;MSEREPRELPEPGPPSAPQGRVLAAVAAGGALGALARYGALVLWPTPGHGFPWTVFAVNVTGCALIGVLMVLTVERGRITRPLVRPFLGVGVLGGYTTFSTYAADVSGLLVRQEIAVATAYTVATAVAALGSVWAAAVATRAWLDRGGRPGERPGARAEGRTA
;
A
#
# COMPACT_ATOMS: atom_id res chain seq x y z
N MET A 1 56.51 15.19 3.14
CA MET A 1 55.42 14.31 3.59
C MET A 1 54.13 15.03 3.25
N SER A 2 53.55 14.74 2.09
CA SER A 2 52.38 15.46 1.56
C SER A 2 51.12 14.79 2.09
N GLU A 3 50.45 15.45 3.02
CA GLU A 3 49.12 15.05 3.50
C GLU A 3 48.16 15.09 2.32
N ARG A 4 47.69 13.92 1.88
CA ARG A 4 46.61 13.82 0.90
C ARG A 4 45.32 14.18 1.63
N GLU A 5 44.68 15.26 1.24
CA GLU A 5 43.34 15.59 1.73
C GLU A 5 42.39 14.38 1.54
N PRO A 6 41.51 14.10 2.50
CA PRO A 6 40.48 13.08 2.36
C PRO A 6 39.62 13.42 1.14
N ARG A 7 39.59 12.53 0.15
CA ARG A 7 38.72 12.65 -1.02
C ARG A 7 37.27 12.55 -0.52
N GLU A 8 36.60 13.68 -0.35
CA GLU A 8 35.15 13.75 -0.07
C GLU A 8 34.43 12.91 -1.12
N LEU A 9 33.77 11.85 -0.68
CA LEU A 9 32.95 11.03 -1.55
C LEU A 9 31.71 11.84 -1.89
N PRO A 10 31.34 11.99 -3.16
CA PRO A 10 30.14 12.73 -3.54
C PRO A 10 28.92 12.14 -2.83
N GLU A 11 28.25 12.97 -2.03
CA GLU A 11 26.99 12.64 -1.37
C GLU A 11 25.99 12.11 -2.42
N PRO A 12 25.31 10.98 -2.16
CA PRO A 12 24.32 10.45 -3.08
C PRO A 12 23.22 11.50 -3.33
N GLY A 13 23.20 12.06 -4.54
CA GLY A 13 22.16 13.01 -4.95
C GLY A 13 20.76 12.40 -4.84
N PRO A 14 19.71 13.23 -4.63
CA PRO A 14 18.34 12.74 -4.49
C PRO A 14 17.92 11.90 -5.71
N PRO A 15 17.09 10.86 -5.51
CA PRO A 15 16.72 9.92 -6.55
C PRO A 15 16.13 10.61 -7.79
N SER A 16 16.66 10.27 -8.96
CA SER A 16 16.61 10.98 -10.24
C SER A 16 15.32 10.75 -11.06
N ALA A 17 14.15 10.79 -10.44
CA ALA A 17 12.91 11.03 -11.19
C ALA A 17 12.69 12.55 -11.26
N PRO A 18 12.47 13.15 -12.45
CA PRO A 18 12.07 14.56 -12.53
C PRO A 18 10.85 14.75 -11.63
N GLN A 19 10.93 15.64 -10.65
CA GLN A 19 9.92 15.79 -9.60
C GLN A 19 8.51 15.99 -10.17
N GLY A 20 8.41 16.65 -11.32
CA GLY A 20 7.15 16.80 -12.08
C GLY A 20 6.51 15.47 -12.51
N ARG A 21 7.30 14.45 -12.89
CA ARG A 21 6.76 13.12 -13.25
C ARG A 21 6.18 12.40 -12.04
N VAL A 22 6.80 12.57 -10.86
CA VAL A 22 6.29 12.00 -9.61
C VAL A 22 4.98 12.68 -9.23
N LEU A 23 4.93 14.02 -9.28
CA LEU A 23 3.71 14.77 -8.99
C LEU A 23 2.57 14.40 -9.96
N ALA A 24 2.86 14.29 -11.27
CA ALA A 24 1.87 13.86 -12.25
C ALA A 24 1.35 12.45 -11.97
N ALA A 25 2.23 11.52 -11.56
CA ALA A 25 1.84 10.17 -11.17
C ALA A 25 0.95 10.16 -9.92
N VAL A 26 1.30 10.92 -8.89
CA VAL A 26 0.47 11.06 -7.67
C VAL A 26 -0.88 11.66 -8.02
N ALA A 27 -0.92 12.73 -8.83
CA ALA A 27 -2.16 13.41 -9.22
C ALA A 27 -3.08 12.49 -10.03
N ALA A 28 -2.55 11.80 -11.04
CA ALA A 28 -3.31 10.87 -11.86
C ALA A 28 -3.84 9.69 -11.02
N GLY A 29 -3.01 9.11 -10.17
CA GLY A 29 -3.43 8.05 -9.25
C GLY A 29 -4.50 8.55 -8.26
N GLY A 30 -4.29 9.73 -7.68
CA GLY A 30 -5.22 10.36 -6.73
C GLY A 30 -6.60 10.60 -7.33
N ALA A 31 -6.66 11.10 -8.57
CA ALA A 31 -7.91 11.27 -9.29
C ALA A 31 -8.63 9.92 -9.48
N LEU A 32 -7.93 8.88 -9.92
CA LEU A 32 -8.50 7.54 -10.09
C LEU A 32 -9.01 6.96 -8.77
N GLY A 33 -8.22 7.07 -7.70
CA GLY A 33 -8.60 6.61 -6.37
C GLY A 33 -9.85 7.32 -5.84
N ALA A 34 -9.88 8.65 -5.94
CA ALA A 34 -11.01 9.45 -5.49
C ALA A 34 -12.29 9.15 -6.29
N LEU A 35 -12.18 8.99 -7.61
CA LEU A 35 -13.29 8.59 -8.47
C LEU A 35 -13.81 7.18 -8.15
N ALA A 36 -12.91 6.23 -7.88
CA ALA A 36 -13.29 4.89 -7.46
C ALA A 36 -14.03 4.89 -6.11
N ARG A 37 -13.54 5.65 -5.13
CA ARG A 37 -14.23 5.84 -3.84
C ARG A 37 -15.59 6.50 -4.02
N TYR A 38 -15.66 7.57 -4.82
CA TYR A 38 -16.92 8.24 -5.12
C TYR A 38 -17.92 7.29 -5.79
N GLY A 39 -17.46 6.52 -6.80
CA GLY A 39 -18.27 5.50 -7.44
C GLY A 39 -18.78 4.45 -6.45
N ALA A 40 -17.96 3.99 -5.51
CA ALA A 40 -18.39 3.07 -4.46
C ALA A 40 -19.50 3.67 -3.58
N LEU A 41 -19.40 4.95 -3.21
CA LEU A 41 -20.42 5.67 -2.45
C LEU A 41 -21.73 5.87 -3.24
N VAL A 42 -21.66 5.99 -4.56
CA VAL A 42 -22.85 6.07 -5.43
C VAL A 42 -23.51 4.70 -5.58
N LEU A 43 -22.72 3.64 -5.79
CA LEU A 43 -23.21 2.27 -5.99
C LEU A 43 -23.73 1.63 -4.70
N TRP A 44 -23.09 1.93 -3.58
CA TRP A 44 -23.49 1.47 -2.25
C TRP A 44 -23.54 2.66 -1.31
N PRO A 45 -24.66 3.40 -1.27
CA PRO A 45 -24.78 4.56 -0.40
C PRO A 45 -24.70 4.19 1.07
N THR A 46 -24.01 5.01 1.86
CA THR A 46 -24.04 4.92 3.32
C THR A 46 -25.45 5.31 3.79
N PRO A 47 -26.17 4.42 4.49
CA PRO A 47 -27.49 4.75 5.01
C PRO A 47 -27.40 5.86 6.07
N GLY A 48 -28.48 6.63 6.24
CA GLY A 48 -28.54 7.70 7.25
C GLY A 48 -28.43 7.20 8.70
N HIS A 49 -28.62 5.89 8.91
CA HIS A 49 -28.54 5.21 10.20
C HIS A 49 -27.74 3.91 10.05
N GLY A 50 -27.13 3.45 11.14
CA GLY A 50 -26.41 2.19 11.16
C GLY A 50 -24.99 2.27 10.60
N PHE A 51 -24.41 1.09 10.37
CA PHE A 51 -22.98 0.96 10.10
C PHE A 51 -22.60 1.43 8.69
N PRO A 52 -21.61 2.34 8.54
CA PRO A 52 -21.14 2.84 7.23
C PRO A 52 -20.29 1.83 6.45
N TRP A 53 -20.94 0.79 5.92
CA TRP A 53 -20.28 -0.35 5.27
C TRP A 53 -19.39 0.04 4.08
N THR A 54 -19.78 1.05 3.31
CA THR A 54 -19.06 1.45 2.11
C THR A 54 -17.71 2.06 2.45
N VAL A 55 -17.67 3.02 3.38
CA VAL A 55 -16.42 3.65 3.81
C VAL A 55 -15.55 2.66 4.58
N PHE A 56 -16.16 1.80 5.40
CA PHE A 56 -15.47 0.67 6.03
C PHE A 56 -14.75 -0.20 4.98
N ALA A 57 -15.48 -0.70 3.98
CA ALA A 57 -14.94 -1.57 2.95
C ALA A 57 -13.82 -0.89 2.17
N VAL A 58 -14.04 0.36 1.74
CA VAL A 58 -13.05 1.17 1.02
C VAL A 58 -11.74 1.31 1.80
N ASN A 59 -11.82 1.61 3.10
CA ASN A 59 -10.63 1.74 3.93
C ASN A 59 -9.93 0.37 4.13
N VAL A 60 -10.68 -0.68 4.45
CA VAL A 60 -10.11 -2.01 4.73
C VAL A 60 -9.46 -2.62 3.50
N THR A 61 -10.08 -2.53 2.33
CA THR A 61 -9.52 -3.04 1.08
C THR A 61 -8.33 -2.21 0.62
N GLY A 62 -8.37 -0.88 0.74
CA GLY A 62 -7.24 -0.01 0.45
C GLY A 62 -6.03 -0.31 1.34
N CYS A 63 -6.27 -0.56 2.62
CA CYS A 63 -5.27 -1.03 3.58
C CYS A 63 -4.71 -2.42 3.24
N ALA A 64 -5.54 -3.35 2.77
CA ALA A 64 -5.04 -4.64 2.28
C ALA A 64 -4.10 -4.44 1.07
N LEU A 65 -4.51 -3.61 0.11
CA LEU A 65 -3.75 -3.33 -1.10
C LEU A 65 -2.41 -2.65 -0.83
N ILE A 66 -2.32 -1.74 0.16
CA ILE A 66 -1.01 -1.15 0.52
C ILE A 66 -0.09 -2.19 1.15
N GLY A 67 -0.62 -3.16 1.91
CA GLY A 67 0.13 -4.30 2.42
C GLY A 67 0.73 -5.15 1.30
N VAL A 68 -0.04 -5.46 0.25
CA VAL A 68 0.45 -6.15 -0.96
C VAL A 68 1.53 -5.32 -1.66
N LEU A 69 1.28 -4.03 -1.88
CA LEU A 69 2.19 -3.13 -2.59
C LEU A 69 3.54 -3.03 -1.87
N MET A 70 3.54 -2.95 -0.55
CA MET A 70 4.76 -2.88 0.26
C MET A 70 5.63 -4.13 0.06
N VAL A 71 5.04 -5.33 0.09
CA VAL A 71 5.79 -6.58 -0.13
C VAL A 71 6.38 -6.63 -1.54
N LEU A 72 5.59 -6.29 -2.56
CA LEU A 72 6.02 -6.36 -3.96
C LEU A 72 7.11 -5.34 -4.31
N THR A 73 7.08 -4.16 -3.72
CA THR A 73 7.99 -3.06 -4.06
C THR A 73 9.19 -2.95 -3.11
N VAL A 74 8.95 -2.98 -1.79
CA VAL A 74 9.99 -2.72 -0.78
C VAL A 74 10.68 -4.00 -0.35
N GLU A 75 9.91 -5.03 0.02
CA GLU A 75 10.49 -6.25 0.62
C GLU A 75 11.14 -7.17 -0.42
N ARG A 76 10.49 -7.37 -1.57
CA ARG A 76 10.93 -8.34 -2.59
C ARG A 76 11.51 -7.71 -3.84
N GLY A 77 11.42 -6.38 -3.99
CA GLY A 77 11.95 -5.65 -5.15
C GLY A 77 11.43 -6.15 -6.51
N ARG A 78 10.29 -6.87 -6.55
CA ARG A 78 9.72 -7.44 -7.79
C ARG A 78 9.27 -6.35 -8.75
N ILE A 79 8.91 -5.18 -8.22
CA ILE A 79 8.54 -4.01 -9.00
C ILE A 79 9.55 -2.90 -8.72
N THR A 80 10.43 -2.64 -9.68
CA THR A 80 11.54 -1.66 -9.56
C THR A 80 11.23 -0.31 -10.21
N ARG A 81 10.04 -0.13 -10.79
CA ARG A 81 9.66 1.11 -11.49
C ARG A 81 9.46 2.26 -10.49
N PRO A 82 10.22 3.37 -10.58
CA PRO A 82 10.18 4.45 -9.57
C PRO A 82 8.81 5.11 -9.36
N LEU A 83 7.99 5.16 -10.41
CA LEU A 83 6.67 5.82 -10.37
C LEU A 83 5.55 4.95 -9.81
N VAL A 84 5.77 3.64 -9.59
CA VAL A 84 4.70 2.75 -9.11
C VAL A 84 4.29 3.10 -7.68
N ARG A 85 5.23 3.36 -6.77
CA ARG A 85 4.91 3.71 -5.38
C ARG A 85 4.18 5.07 -5.27
N PRO A 86 4.65 6.14 -5.95
CA PRO A 86 3.89 7.39 -6.02
C PRO A 86 2.51 7.24 -6.64
N PHE A 87 2.39 6.53 -7.77
CA PHE A 87 1.12 6.36 -8.46
C PHE A 87 0.13 5.51 -7.66
N LEU A 88 0.50 4.28 -7.27
CA LEU A 88 -0.39 3.35 -6.59
C LEU A 88 -0.54 3.65 -5.11
N GLY A 89 0.57 3.86 -4.39
CA GLY A 89 0.56 4.01 -2.95
C GLY A 89 0.01 5.37 -2.52
N VAL A 90 0.65 6.44 -2.94
CA VAL A 90 0.24 7.80 -2.56
C VAL A 90 -0.97 8.27 -3.37
N GLY A 91 -0.97 8.05 -4.68
CA GLY A 91 -2.06 8.44 -5.57
C GLY A 91 -3.31 7.58 -5.37
N VAL A 92 -3.37 6.40 -5.98
CA VAL A 92 -4.59 5.58 -6.04
C VAL A 92 -5.08 5.21 -4.65
N LEU A 93 -4.24 4.60 -3.81
CA LEU A 93 -4.67 4.16 -2.48
C LEU A 93 -4.92 5.34 -1.53
N GLY A 94 -4.15 6.43 -1.65
CA GLY A 94 -4.39 7.65 -0.88
C GLY A 94 -5.68 8.38 -1.27
N GLY A 95 -6.06 8.40 -2.55
CA GLY A 95 -7.33 8.97 -3.00
C GLY A 95 -8.54 8.03 -2.77
N TYR A 96 -8.29 6.73 -2.84
CA TYR A 96 -9.31 5.69 -2.62
C TYR A 96 -9.70 5.58 -1.15
N THR A 97 -8.75 5.58 -0.23
CA THR A 97 -9.05 5.55 1.22
C THR A 97 -9.41 6.95 1.74
N THR A 98 -10.12 7.02 2.87
CA THR A 98 -10.54 8.30 3.46
C THR A 98 -10.69 8.21 4.99
N PHE A 99 -9.88 9.00 5.69
CA PHE A 99 -10.05 9.19 7.13
C PHE A 99 -11.07 10.29 7.45
N SER A 100 -11.14 11.34 6.63
CA SER A 100 -12.05 12.47 6.87
C SER A 100 -13.53 12.08 6.74
N THR A 101 -13.88 11.26 5.75
CA THR A 101 -15.26 10.74 5.61
C THR A 101 -15.60 9.82 6.77
N TYR A 102 -14.68 8.93 7.16
CA TYR A 102 -14.83 8.07 8.32
C TYR A 102 -15.08 8.87 9.62
N ALA A 103 -14.32 9.95 9.86
CA ALA A 103 -14.52 10.83 11.01
C ALA A 103 -15.88 11.57 10.97
N ALA A 104 -16.29 12.03 9.78
CA ALA A 104 -17.60 12.66 9.59
C ALA A 104 -18.75 11.69 9.85
N ASP A 105 -18.64 10.45 9.39
CA ASP A 105 -19.62 9.39 9.64
C ASP A 105 -19.74 9.09 11.16
N VAL A 106 -18.61 8.95 11.87
CA VAL A 106 -18.59 8.77 13.34
C VAL A 106 -19.26 9.96 14.03
N SER A 107 -18.92 11.19 13.65
CA SER A 107 -19.54 12.39 14.19
C SER A 107 -21.06 12.40 13.96
N GLY A 108 -21.51 12.05 12.76
CA GLY A 108 -22.93 11.95 12.41
C GLY A 108 -23.67 10.92 13.27
N LEU A 109 -23.07 9.75 13.51
CA LEU A 109 -23.65 8.71 14.37
C LEU A 109 -23.79 9.19 15.83
N LEU A 110 -22.78 9.91 16.34
CA LEU A 110 -22.82 10.48 17.69
C LEU A 110 -23.91 11.55 17.83
N VAL A 111 -24.05 12.44 16.85
CA VAL A 111 -25.12 13.46 16.82
C VAL A 111 -26.51 12.81 16.87
N ARG A 112 -26.68 11.67 16.19
CA ARG A 112 -27.92 10.88 16.19
C ARG A 112 -28.12 10.00 17.42
N GLN A 113 -27.23 10.07 18.42
CA GLN A 113 -27.25 9.23 19.63
C GLN A 113 -27.07 7.72 19.35
N GLU A 114 -26.52 7.35 18.19
CA GLU A 114 -26.22 5.95 17.81
C GLU A 114 -24.87 5.51 18.38
N ILE A 115 -24.67 5.65 19.70
CA ILE A 115 -23.36 5.52 20.36
C ILE A 115 -22.73 4.15 20.14
N ALA A 116 -23.51 3.07 20.29
CA ALA A 116 -23.02 1.71 20.09
C ALA A 116 -22.49 1.49 18.67
N VAL A 117 -23.18 2.02 17.66
CA VAL A 117 -22.77 1.92 16.25
C VAL A 117 -21.54 2.78 16.00
N ALA A 118 -21.48 4.00 16.53
CA ALA A 118 -20.32 4.88 16.42
C ALA A 118 -19.07 4.20 16.99
N THR A 119 -19.14 3.67 18.21
CA THR A 119 -18.02 2.96 18.86
C THR A 119 -17.62 1.72 18.07
N ALA A 120 -18.58 0.90 17.64
CA ALA A 120 -18.30 -0.30 16.86
C ALA A 120 -17.62 0.06 15.53
N TYR A 121 -18.13 1.05 14.80
CA TYR A 121 -17.55 1.52 13.55
C TYR A 121 -16.15 2.08 13.75
N THR A 122 -15.92 2.83 14.83
CA THR A 122 -14.60 3.38 15.13
C THR A 122 -13.56 2.28 15.35
N VAL A 123 -13.86 1.35 16.25
CA VAL A 123 -12.93 0.28 16.62
C VAL A 123 -12.76 -0.71 15.48
N ALA A 124 -13.85 -1.16 14.87
CA ALA A 124 -13.81 -2.16 13.81
C ALA A 124 -13.02 -1.67 12.61
N THR A 125 -13.20 -0.41 12.18
CA THR A 125 -12.46 0.14 11.03
C THR A 125 -10.95 0.15 11.30
N ALA A 126 -10.52 0.63 12.47
CA ALA A 126 -9.10 0.69 12.81
C ALA A 126 -8.47 -0.71 12.91
N VAL A 127 -9.12 -1.64 13.62
CA VAL A 127 -8.63 -3.02 13.78
C VAL A 127 -8.60 -3.75 12.44
N ALA A 128 -9.66 -3.65 11.64
CA ALA A 128 -9.73 -4.30 10.34
C ALA A 128 -8.71 -3.73 9.34
N ALA A 129 -8.48 -2.42 9.35
CA ALA A 129 -7.47 -1.79 8.51
C ALA A 129 -6.05 -2.27 8.85
N LEU A 130 -5.67 -2.26 10.13
CA LEU A 130 -4.36 -2.75 10.56
C LEU A 130 -4.21 -4.26 10.31
N GLY A 131 -5.25 -5.03 10.63
CA GLY A 131 -5.29 -6.47 10.39
C GLY A 131 -5.19 -6.82 8.91
N SER A 132 -5.84 -6.05 8.03
CA SER A 132 -5.82 -6.32 6.58
C SER A 132 -4.45 -6.02 5.96
N VAL A 133 -3.76 -4.96 6.38
CA VAL A 133 -2.37 -4.69 5.97
C VAL A 133 -1.49 -5.90 6.31
N TRP A 134 -1.52 -6.34 7.57
CA TRP A 134 -0.68 -7.44 8.04
C TRP A 134 -1.01 -8.76 7.32
N ALA A 135 -2.29 -9.11 7.27
CA ALA A 135 -2.76 -10.33 6.63
C ALA A 135 -2.40 -10.37 5.13
N ALA A 136 -2.61 -9.27 4.41
CA ALA A 136 -2.27 -9.17 2.99
C ALA A 136 -0.76 -9.26 2.76
N ALA A 137 0.06 -8.64 3.61
CA ALA A 137 1.51 -8.74 3.52
C ALA A 137 2.00 -10.17 3.76
N VAL A 138 1.51 -10.86 4.79
CA VAL A 138 1.83 -12.27 5.07
C VAL A 138 1.41 -13.17 3.91
N ALA A 139 0.18 -13.02 3.43
CA ALA A 139 -0.32 -13.81 2.30
C ALA A 139 0.51 -13.60 1.04
N THR A 140 0.89 -12.36 0.74
CA THR A 140 1.73 -12.01 -0.42
C THR A 140 3.11 -12.64 -0.32
N ARG A 141 3.76 -12.57 0.86
CA ARG A 141 5.05 -13.24 1.08
C ARG A 141 4.95 -14.75 0.85
N ALA A 142 3.97 -15.39 1.49
CA ALA A 142 3.75 -16.84 1.38
C ALA A 142 3.46 -17.27 -0.08
N TRP A 143 2.73 -16.46 -0.84
CA TRP A 143 2.47 -16.71 -2.26
C TRP A 143 3.75 -16.63 -3.10
N LEU A 144 4.58 -15.62 -2.89
CA LEU A 144 5.84 -15.45 -3.61
C LEU A 144 6.86 -16.54 -3.28
N ASP A 145 6.95 -16.97 -2.02
CA ASP A 145 7.87 -18.02 -1.57
C ASP A 145 7.49 -19.40 -2.15
N ARG A 146 6.19 -19.67 -2.34
CA ARG A 146 5.72 -20.89 -3.04
C ARG A 146 6.07 -20.89 -4.52
N GLY A 147 6.04 -19.73 -5.18
CA GLY A 147 6.42 -19.59 -6.59
C GLY A 147 7.94 -19.60 -6.85
N GLY A 148 8.77 -19.50 -5.81
CA GLY A 148 10.23 -19.47 -5.89
C GLY A 148 10.94 -20.83 -5.94
N ARG A 149 10.22 -21.95 -5.97
CA ARG A 149 10.81 -23.30 -6.07
C ARG A 149 10.46 -23.99 -7.38
N PRO A 150 11.18 -23.69 -8.47
CA PRO A 150 11.61 -24.73 -9.39
C PRO A 150 13.11 -24.62 -9.68
N GLY A 151 13.91 -25.56 -9.14
CA GLY A 151 15.18 -25.94 -9.78
C GLY A 151 16.51 -25.56 -9.13
N GLU A 152 16.67 -25.61 -7.80
CA GLU A 152 17.97 -26.05 -7.28
C GLU A 152 17.96 -27.58 -7.26
N ARG A 153 18.51 -28.20 -8.30
CA ARG A 153 19.07 -29.55 -8.19
C ARG A 153 20.54 -29.38 -7.79
N PRO A 154 20.93 -29.58 -6.52
CA PRO A 154 22.30 -29.94 -6.22
C PRO A 154 22.43 -31.43 -6.59
N GLY A 155 23.01 -31.70 -7.75
CA GLY A 155 23.17 -33.09 -8.16
C GLY A 155 23.96 -33.30 -9.44
N ALA A 156 25.23 -33.64 -9.24
CA ALA A 156 26.06 -34.51 -10.09
C ALA A 156 26.46 -33.94 -11.47
N ARG A 157 27.67 -34.11 -11.98
CA ARG A 157 28.88 -34.88 -11.64
C ARG A 157 29.92 -34.33 -12.62
N ALA A 158 31.14 -34.03 -12.15
CA ALA A 158 32.32 -34.87 -12.30
C ALA A 158 33.07 -34.69 -13.63
N GLU A 159 34.39 -34.85 -13.52
CA GLU A 159 35.26 -35.36 -14.58
C GLU A 159 35.61 -34.42 -15.74
N GLY A 160 36.64 -33.62 -15.48
CA GLY A 160 37.54 -33.06 -16.48
C GLY A 160 38.98 -32.99 -15.94
N ARG A 161 39.41 -34.04 -15.22
CA ARG A 161 40.80 -34.26 -14.81
C ARG A 161 41.40 -35.27 -15.78
N THR A 162 41.87 -34.79 -16.93
CA THR A 162 42.77 -35.43 -17.92
C THR A 162 42.87 -34.40 -19.06
N ALA A 163 44.01 -33.96 -19.57
CA ALA A 163 45.43 -34.22 -19.37
C ALA A 163 46.19 -32.98 -19.89
#